data_AF-A0A821SIT4-F1
#
_entry.id   AF-A0A821SIT4-F1
#
_cell.length_a   1.000
_cell.length_b   1.000
_cell.length_c   1.000
_cell.angle_alpha   90.00
_cell.angle_beta   90.00
_cell.angle_gamma   90.00
#
_symmetry.space_group_name_H-M   'P 1'
#
loop_
_entity.id
_entity.type
_entity.pdbx_description
1 polymer ?
#
loop_
_entity_poly.entity_id
_entity_poly.type
_entity_poly.pdbx_seq_one_letter_code
_entity_poly.pdbx_strand_id
1 'polypeptide(L)'
;YTKRPDMVLPWKKSTFLFYQYPVHLVTKWRNGLFSSTADLCFGIDKINIKHTEELIDDDQYAKLDLGITKSDINPKDCQNYRSCIKLISDDVINLLIDRIDTNGTVVYLILLKMIAKAYIDKSTSLNERIQSAWCVVFVCRI
;
A
#
# COMPACT_ATOMS: atom_id res chain seq x y z
N TYR A 1 -57.86 -19.39 23.75
CA TYR A 1 -57.53 -17.97 24.00
C TYR A 1 -56.51 -17.97 25.13
N THR A 2 -55.24 -17.60 24.94
CA THR A 2 -54.80 -16.26 24.54
C THR A 2 -53.42 -16.32 23.87
N LYS A 3 -53.30 -15.67 22.71
CA LYS A 3 -52.02 -15.24 22.13
C LYS A 3 -51.29 -14.41 23.19
N ARG A 4 -50.05 -14.75 23.55
CA ARG A 4 -49.18 -13.77 24.23
C ARG A 4 -48.84 -12.69 23.20
N PRO A 5 -49.17 -11.42 23.46
CA PRO A 5 -48.66 -10.33 22.66
C PRO A 5 -47.19 -10.11 23.04
N ASP A 6 -46.50 -9.28 22.26
CA ASP A 6 -45.29 -8.56 22.68
C ASP A 6 -44.10 -9.38 23.20
N MET A 7 -43.45 -10.12 22.29
CA MET A 7 -41.99 -10.29 22.36
C MET A 7 -41.36 -9.78 21.07
N VAL A 8 -41.42 -8.46 20.89
CA VAL A 8 -40.55 -7.77 19.94
C VAL A 8 -39.16 -7.77 20.57
N LEU A 9 -38.34 -8.77 20.22
CA LEU A 9 -36.92 -8.76 20.52
C LEU A 9 -36.36 -7.43 19.98
N PRO A 10 -35.78 -6.56 20.81
CA PRO A 10 -35.16 -5.34 20.32
C PRO A 10 -34.06 -5.78 19.37
N TRP A 11 -34.19 -5.44 18.08
CA TRP A 11 -33.12 -5.62 17.11
C TRP A 11 -31.89 -4.93 17.68
N LYS A 12 -30.99 -5.71 18.28
CA LYS A 12 -29.70 -5.24 18.74
C LYS A 12 -29.07 -4.66 17.49
N LYS A 13 -28.79 -3.35 17.47
CA LYS A 13 -28.13 -2.70 16.33
C LYS A 13 -26.80 -3.41 16.10
N SER A 14 -26.79 -4.36 15.18
CA SER A 14 -25.58 -5.02 14.72
C SER A 14 -24.90 -4.03 13.81
N THR A 15 -23.79 -3.45 14.28
CA THR A 15 -22.94 -2.61 13.43
C THR A 15 -22.31 -3.52 12.37
N PHE A 16 -22.80 -3.42 11.14
CA PHE A 16 -22.18 -4.10 10.00
C PHE A 16 -20.92 -3.33 9.61
N LEU A 17 -19.75 -3.94 9.81
CA LEU A 17 -18.49 -3.43 9.33
C LEU A 17 -18.26 -3.95 7.91
N PHE A 18 -18.31 -3.05 6.93
CA PHE A 18 -17.90 -3.36 5.57
C PHE A 18 -16.40 -3.10 5.44
N TYR A 19 -15.62 -4.15 5.22
CA TYR A 19 -14.19 -4.04 5.02
C TYR A 19 -13.81 -4.48 3.61
N GLN A 20 -12.99 -3.69 2.93
CA GLN A 20 -12.36 -4.13 1.69
C GLN A 20 -11.26 -5.15 2.01
N TYR A 21 -11.07 -6.13 1.13
CA TYR A 21 -9.99 -7.10 1.29
C TYR A 21 -8.62 -6.38 1.30
N PRO A 22 -7.77 -6.59 2.31
CA PRO A 22 -6.50 -5.89 2.46
C PRO A 22 -5.56 -5.98 1.26
N VAL A 23 -5.50 -7.13 0.58
CA VAL A 23 -4.66 -7.29 -0.62
C VAL A 23 -5.15 -6.39 -1.75
N HIS A 24 -6.47 -6.23 -1.91
CA HIS A 24 -7.02 -5.31 -2.90
C HIS A 24 -6.72 -3.85 -2.57
N LEU A 25 -6.64 -3.47 -1.28
CA LEU A 25 -6.21 -2.14 -0.88
C LEU A 25 -4.75 -1.89 -1.30
N VAL A 26 -3.85 -2.83 -1.02
CA VAL A 26 -2.42 -2.72 -1.39
C VAL A 26 -2.22 -2.69 -2.89
N THR A 27 -2.88 -3.58 -3.65
CA THR A 27 -2.75 -3.57 -5.12
C THR A 27 -3.37 -2.32 -5.73
N LYS A 28 -4.50 -1.82 -5.20
CA LYS A 28 -5.09 -0.56 -5.65
C LYS A 28 -4.17 0.63 -5.40
N TRP A 29 -3.55 0.70 -4.23
CA TRP A 29 -2.55 1.72 -3.92
C TRP A 29 -1.37 1.62 -4.90
N ARG A 30 -0.75 0.45 -5.03
CA ARG A 30 0.34 0.21 -5.99
C ARG A 30 -0.06 0.63 -7.41
N ASN A 31 -1.26 0.29 -7.89
CA ASN A 31 -1.73 0.65 -9.22
C ASN A 31 -1.92 2.17 -9.40
N GLY A 32 -2.16 2.91 -8.31
CA GLY A 32 -2.16 4.38 -8.33
C GLY A 32 -0.83 4.96 -8.82
N LEU A 33 0.29 4.34 -8.44
CA LEU A 33 1.64 4.74 -8.89
C LEU A 33 1.83 4.65 -10.41
N PHE A 34 1.10 3.74 -11.07
CA PHE A 34 1.16 3.52 -12.52
C PHE A 34 0.08 4.26 -13.29
N SER A 35 -0.83 4.95 -12.60
CA SER A 35 -1.94 5.65 -13.22
C SER A 35 -1.42 6.86 -14.00
N SER A 36 -1.73 6.93 -15.29
CA SER A 36 -1.45 8.12 -16.11
C SER A 36 -2.49 9.22 -15.92
N THR A 37 -3.56 8.96 -15.15
CA THR A 37 -4.74 9.82 -15.08
C THR A 37 -4.57 10.99 -14.11
N ALA A 38 -3.72 10.86 -13.10
CA ALA A 38 -3.53 11.88 -12.06
C ALA A 38 -2.06 12.02 -11.70
N ASP A 39 -1.56 13.26 -11.68
CA ASP A 39 -0.26 13.55 -11.10
C ASP A 39 -0.33 13.31 -9.58
N LEU A 40 0.49 12.38 -9.11
CA LEU A 40 0.65 12.11 -7.68
C LEU A 40 1.79 12.97 -7.14
N CYS A 41 1.51 13.75 -6.10
CA CYS A 41 2.51 14.60 -5.44
C CYS A 41 2.38 14.54 -3.92
N PHE A 42 3.49 14.63 -3.21
CA PHE A 42 3.54 14.96 -1.78
C PHE A 42 4.15 16.35 -1.61
N GLY A 43 3.28 17.34 -1.35
CA GLY A 43 3.74 18.73 -1.32
C GLY A 43 4.31 19.16 -2.67
N ILE A 44 5.61 19.47 -2.71
CA ILE A 44 6.34 19.83 -3.94
C ILE A 44 6.98 18.61 -4.63
N ASP A 45 7.08 17.47 -3.94
CA ASP A 45 7.76 16.29 -4.46
C ASP A 45 6.84 15.49 -5.38
N LYS A 46 7.31 15.21 -6.60
CA LYS A 46 6.58 14.40 -7.56
C LYS A 46 6.76 12.91 -7.25
N ILE A 47 5.66 12.18 -7.28
CA ILE A 47 5.67 10.72 -7.22
C ILE A 47 5.69 10.19 -8.64
N ASN A 48 6.68 9.36 -8.95
CA ASN A 48 6.84 8.80 -10.29
C ASN A 48 7.40 7.38 -10.24
N ILE A 49 6.78 6.47 -11.01
CA ILE A 49 7.29 5.11 -11.21
C ILE A 49 8.62 5.10 -11.97
N LYS A 50 8.89 6.13 -12.79
CA LYS A 50 10.14 6.25 -13.54
C LYS A 50 11.37 6.18 -12.65
N HIS A 51 11.29 6.68 -11.41
CA HIS A 51 12.38 6.57 -10.44
C HIS A 51 12.76 5.10 -10.17
N THR A 52 11.77 4.19 -10.15
CA THR A 52 11.99 2.75 -10.01
C THR A 52 12.41 2.10 -11.32
N GLU A 53 11.90 2.54 -12.47
CA GLU A 53 12.34 2.08 -13.79
C GLU A 53 13.83 2.37 -14.00
N GLU A 54 14.26 3.60 -13.72
CA GLU A 54 15.66 4.05 -13.78
C GLU A 54 16.55 3.26 -12.83
N LEU A 55 16.04 2.85 -11.67
CA LEU A 55 16.76 2.00 -10.74
C LEU A 55 16.97 0.58 -11.30
N ILE A 56 15.96 0.01 -11.98
CA ILE A 56 16.05 -1.32 -12.60
C ILE A 56 17.00 -1.33 -13.81
N ASP A 57 17.08 -0.20 -14.51
CA ASP A 57 17.91 -0.02 -15.70
C ASP A 57 19.34 0.45 -15.39
N ASP A 58 19.67 0.69 -14.12
CA ASP A 58 21.01 1.10 -13.71
C ASP A 58 21.96 -0.10 -13.59
N ASP A 59 22.99 -0.11 -14.44
CA ASP A 59 24.01 -1.16 -14.50
C ASP A 59 24.91 -1.23 -13.26
N GLN A 60 24.86 -0.23 -12.35
CA GLN A 60 25.62 -0.24 -11.10
C GLN A 60 25.12 -1.29 -10.10
N TYR A 61 23.87 -1.74 -10.23
CA TYR A 61 23.25 -2.70 -9.31
C TYR A 61 23.08 -4.05 -9.98
N ALA A 62 23.54 -5.12 -9.31
CA ALA A 62 23.21 -6.45 -9.79
C ALA A 62 21.71 -6.69 -9.60
N LYS A 63 21.05 -7.31 -10.60
CA LYS A 63 19.62 -7.67 -10.53
C LYS A 63 19.25 -8.50 -9.30
N LEU A 64 20.22 -9.25 -8.77
CA LEU A 64 20.06 -10.05 -7.55
C LEU A 64 19.98 -9.17 -6.29
N ASP A 65 20.69 -8.04 -6.27
CA ASP A 65 20.72 -7.11 -5.13
C ASP A 65 19.44 -6.26 -5.08
N LEU A 66 18.85 -5.97 -6.24
CA LEU A 66 17.60 -5.23 -6.37
C LEU A 66 16.34 -6.03 -6.02
N GLY A 67 16.33 -7.33 -6.36
CA GLY A 67 15.17 -8.22 -6.13
C GLY A 67 13.90 -7.89 -6.94
N ILE A 68 13.94 -6.84 -7.78
CA ILE A 68 12.84 -6.34 -8.61
C ILE A 68 13.23 -6.33 -10.10
N THR A 69 12.25 -6.58 -10.97
CA THR A 69 12.43 -6.68 -12.43
C THR A 69 11.42 -5.83 -13.19
N LYS A 70 11.65 -5.60 -14.48
CA LYS A 70 10.69 -4.88 -15.35
C LYS A 70 9.29 -5.50 -15.37
N SER A 71 9.17 -6.82 -15.22
CA SER A 71 7.87 -7.47 -15.11
C SER A 71 7.13 -7.11 -13.82
N ASP A 72 7.85 -6.83 -12.73
CA ASP A 72 7.23 -6.49 -11.44
C ASP A 72 6.62 -5.07 -11.46
N ILE A 73 7.09 -4.19 -12.33
CA ILE A 73 6.55 -2.84 -12.55
C ILE A 73 5.65 -2.74 -13.79
N ASN A 74 5.18 -3.86 -14.34
CA ASN A 74 4.28 -3.84 -15.48
C ASN A 74 2.87 -3.36 -15.05
N PRO A 75 2.34 -2.26 -15.63
CA PRO A 75 1.03 -1.72 -15.27
C PRO A 75 -0.14 -2.61 -15.72
N LYS A 76 0.08 -3.54 -16.67
CA LYS A 76 -0.97 -4.47 -17.13
C LYS A 76 -1.30 -5.54 -16.09
N ASP A 77 -0.38 -5.82 -15.18
CA ASP A 77 -0.56 -6.80 -14.12
C ASP A 77 -1.07 -6.12 -12.83
N CYS A 78 -2.37 -5.81 -12.83
CA CYS A 78 -3.01 -5.05 -11.75
C CYS A 78 -3.27 -5.86 -10.46
N GLN A 79 -3.11 -7.19 -10.50
CA GLN A 79 -3.48 -8.08 -9.39
C GLN A 79 -2.27 -8.70 -8.68
N ASN A 80 -1.06 -8.44 -9.17
CA ASN A 80 0.15 -9.06 -8.63
C ASN A 80 0.62 -8.41 -7.33
N TYR A 81 0.12 -8.97 -6.24
CA TYR A 81 0.53 -8.62 -4.89
C TYR A 81 2.00 -8.91 -4.62
N ARG A 82 2.59 -9.97 -5.23
CA ARG A 82 3.99 -10.32 -5.02
C ARG A 82 4.92 -9.22 -5.52
N SER A 83 4.60 -8.62 -6.66
CA SER A 83 5.30 -7.44 -7.18
C SER A 83 5.17 -6.25 -6.25
N CYS A 84 4.00 -6.05 -5.62
CA CYS A 84 3.81 -4.99 -4.64
C CYS A 84 4.79 -5.16 -3.47
N ILE A 85 4.95 -6.38 -2.94
CA ILE A 85 5.86 -6.66 -1.82
C ILE A 85 7.33 -6.44 -2.20
N LYS A 86 7.74 -6.86 -3.39
CA LYS A 86 9.10 -6.58 -3.88
C LYS A 86 9.38 -5.08 -4.00
N LEU A 87 8.41 -4.32 -4.51
CA LEU A 87 8.52 -2.87 -4.71
C LEU A 87 8.72 -2.10 -3.40
N ILE A 88 8.18 -2.60 -2.29
CA ILE A 88 8.30 -2.00 -0.96
C ILE A 88 9.38 -2.65 -0.08
N SER A 89 10.28 -3.44 -0.68
CA SER A 89 11.42 -4.00 0.07
C SER A 89 12.29 -2.87 0.62
N ASP A 90 12.97 -3.13 1.74
CA ASP A 90 13.92 -2.16 2.29
C ASP A 90 15.03 -1.86 1.29
N ASP A 91 15.49 -2.85 0.52
CA ASP A 91 16.52 -2.67 -0.50
C ASP A 91 16.11 -1.64 -1.55
N VAL A 92 14.91 -1.76 -2.13
CA VAL A 92 14.40 -0.81 -3.14
C VAL A 92 14.22 0.58 -2.53
N ILE A 93 13.67 0.67 -1.31
CA ILE A 93 13.44 1.96 -0.65
C ILE A 93 14.77 2.66 -0.34
N ASN A 94 15.75 1.95 0.20
CA ASN A 94 17.07 2.51 0.54
C ASN A 94 17.80 3.00 -0.72
N LEU A 95 17.76 2.22 -1.80
CA LEU A 95 18.35 2.63 -3.08
C LEU A 95 17.68 3.87 -3.69
N LEU A 96 16.39 4.05 -3.45
CA LEU A 96 15.69 5.27 -3.87
C LEU A 96 16.04 6.47 -2.98
N ILE A 97 16.24 6.28 -1.68
CA ILE A 97 16.62 7.36 -0.74
C ILE A 97 17.94 8.02 -1.16
N ASP A 98 18.88 7.24 -1.70
CA ASP A 98 20.20 7.74 -2.11
C ASP A 98 20.18 8.53 -3.43
N ARG A 99 19.02 8.61 -4.11
CA ARG A 99 18.85 9.34 -5.37
C ARG A 99 18.21 10.72 -5.17
N ILE A 100 18.56 11.63 -6.07
CA ILE A 100 17.96 12.99 -6.13
C ILE A 100 16.52 12.88 -6.66
N ASP A 101 15.62 13.73 -6.16
CA ASP A 101 14.21 13.89 -6.59
C ASP A 101 13.29 12.67 -6.43
N THR A 102 13.69 11.67 -5.65
CA THR A 102 12.88 10.45 -5.40
C THR A 102 12.04 10.52 -4.13
N ASN A 103 12.19 11.56 -3.30
CA ASN A 103 11.57 11.69 -1.97
C ASN A 103 10.07 11.40 -1.98
N GLY A 104 9.34 11.96 -2.94
CA GLY A 104 7.90 11.73 -3.08
C GLY A 104 7.58 10.25 -3.29
N THR A 105 8.28 9.59 -4.21
CA THR A 105 8.14 8.14 -4.45
C THR A 105 8.53 7.32 -3.23
N VAL A 106 9.62 7.68 -2.53
CA VAL A 106 10.05 6.99 -1.30
C VAL A 106 8.94 7.04 -0.24
N VAL A 107 8.40 8.22 0.05
CA VAL A 107 7.30 8.39 1.01
C VAL A 107 6.09 7.57 0.58
N TYR A 108 5.75 7.58 -0.71
CA TYR A 108 4.65 6.80 -1.25
C TYR A 108 4.81 5.28 -1.03
N LEU A 109 6.02 4.75 -1.25
CA LEU A 109 6.35 3.35 -1.03
C LEU A 109 6.39 2.99 0.46
N ILE A 110 6.87 3.88 1.32
CA ILE A 110 6.82 3.70 2.78
C ILE A 110 5.37 3.60 3.25
N LEU A 111 4.49 4.49 2.79
CA LEU A 111 3.06 4.41 3.13
C LEU A 111 2.43 3.10 2.67
N LEU A 112 2.75 2.65 1.44
CA LEU A 112 2.31 1.35 0.94
C LEU A 112 2.82 0.20 1.83
N LYS A 113 4.06 0.26 2.28
CA LYS A 113 4.65 -0.69 3.23
C LYS A 113 3.90 -0.72 4.55
N MET A 114 3.55 0.45 5.08
CA MET A 114 2.79 0.57 6.32
C MET A 114 1.37 0.00 6.18
N ILE A 115 0.71 0.18 5.03
CA ILE A 115 -0.59 -0.46 4.74
C ILE A 115 -0.44 -1.99 4.75
N ALA A 116 0.56 -2.54 4.05
CA ALA A 116 0.81 -3.97 4.02
C ALA A 116 1.11 -4.53 5.43
N LYS A 117 1.92 -3.81 6.22
CA LYS A 117 2.25 -4.13 7.61
C LYS A 117 1.02 -4.14 8.51
N ALA A 118 0.16 -3.12 8.39
CA ALA A 118 -1.03 -2.98 9.21
C ALA A 118 -2.06 -4.09 8.94
N TYR A 119 -2.34 -4.38 7.66
CA TYR A 119 -3.53 -5.14 7.27
C TYR A 119 -3.27 -6.53 6.71
N ILE A 120 -2.03 -6.86 6.32
CA ILE A 120 -1.73 -8.15 5.65
C ILE A 120 -0.74 -8.99 6.41
N ASP A 121 0.42 -8.42 6.76
CA ASP A 121 1.48 -9.18 7.44
C ASP A 121 0.97 -9.67 8.78
N LYS A 122 0.90 -10.99 8.99
CA LYS A 122 0.38 -11.63 10.21
C LYS A 122 1.38 -11.63 11.37
N SER A 123 2.67 -11.42 11.09
CA SER A 123 3.73 -11.43 12.08
C SER A 123 3.82 -10.12 12.89
N THR A 124 3.32 -9.02 12.33
CA THR A 124 3.30 -7.72 12.99
C THR A 124 2.41 -7.71 14.25
N SER A 125 2.93 -7.14 15.34
CA SER A 125 2.22 -6.98 16.62
C SER A 125 1.04 -6.01 16.53
N LEU A 126 0.05 -6.14 17.42
CA LEU A 126 -1.15 -5.29 17.39
C LEU A 126 -0.82 -3.78 17.47
N ASN A 127 0.12 -3.41 18.34
CA ASN A 127 0.52 -2.01 18.52
C ASN A 127 1.12 -1.43 17.24
N GLU A 128 2.02 -2.17 16.58
CA GLU A 128 2.63 -1.74 15.33
C GLU A 128 1.62 -1.62 14.20
N ARG A 129 0.59 -2.49 14.16
CA ARG A 129 -0.49 -2.36 13.17
C ARG A 129 -1.27 -1.09 13.34
N ILE A 130 -1.66 -0.79 14.58
CA ILE A 130 -2.44 0.42 14.91
C ILE A 130 -1.62 1.66 14.54
N GLN A 131 -0.34 1.70 14.93
CA GLN A 131 0.57 2.79 14.57
C GLN A 131 0.71 2.93 13.05
N SER A 132 0.89 1.82 12.33
CA SER A 132 1.06 1.82 10.88
C SER A 132 -0.20 2.33 10.17
N ALA A 133 -1.37 1.82 10.57
CA ALA A 133 -2.66 2.28 10.05
C ALA A 133 -2.90 3.76 10.36
N TRP A 134 -2.66 4.18 11.61
CA TRP A 134 -2.86 5.56 12.04
C TRP A 134 -1.99 6.55 11.27
N CYS A 135 -0.71 6.23 11.08
CA CYS A 135 0.18 7.08 10.30
C CYS A 135 -0.31 7.26 8.85
N VAL A 136 -0.73 6.17 8.20
CA VAL A 136 -1.28 6.25 6.84
C VAL A 136 -2.52 7.14 6.78
N VAL A 137 -3.47 6.93 7.69
CA VAL A 137 -4.70 7.73 7.77
C VAL A 137 -4.37 9.21 8.03
N PHE A 138 -3.45 9.48 8.95
CA PHE A 138 -3.01 10.83 9.30
C PHE A 138 -2.36 11.56 8.12
N VAL A 139 -1.43 10.90 7.42
CA VAL A 139 -0.74 11.48 6.26
C VAL A 139 -1.70 11.71 5.09
N CYS A 140 -2.62 10.77 4.85
CA CYS A 140 -3.57 10.87 3.74
C CYS A 140 -4.78 11.77 4.04
N ARG A 141 -4.93 12.22 5.30
CA ARG A 141 -6.12 12.94 5.79
C ARG A 141 -7.43 12.22 5.42
N ILE A 142 -7.48 10.91 5.64
CA ILE A 142 -8.71 10.11 5.50
C ILE A 142 -9.52 10.17 6.80
#